data_AF-A0A2E9II88-F1
#
_entry.id   AF-A0A2E9II88-F1
#
_cell.length_a   1.000
_cell.length_b   1.000
_cell.length_c   1.000
_cell.angle_alpha   90.00
_cell.angle_beta   90.00
_cell.angle_gamma   90.00
#
_symmetry.space_group_name_H-M   'P 1'
#
loop_
_entity.id
_entity.type
_entity.pdbx_description
1 polymer ?
#
loop_
_entity_poly.entity_id
_entity_poly.type
_entity_poly.pdbx_seq_one_letter_code
_entity_poly.pdbx_strand_id
1 'polypeptide(L)'
;MATDYKLRIKATDQTGGAFKKTNKNINSTQNAMKKLAGAFAGVFAVRAIVNFGQETLALADNIGKVSDSIGVNTKFLQQYQFAAQQSGLTTEEFNKGMQNFTKMVGQAQLRTSEAGRTLEKLGIQVKRADGSVRGAEEVFVELMTALDGVGSQFEKNAILADLMGRAGVKLAVMGKDGAEAMKALAASATGVIPEDSIRQAEIFNDAMNELKRATLMPLQKAFVSVSTTVLEFLDILGIVDRKKNIIRIRRGTTRCK
;
A
#
# COMPACT_ATOMS: atom_id res chain seq x y z
N MET A 1 -45.49 -44.76 -1.79
CA MET A 1 -44.16 -45.00 -2.39
C MET A 1 -43.41 -43.68 -2.32
N ALA A 2 -42.44 -43.54 -1.40
CA ALA A 2 -41.66 -42.31 -1.23
C ALA A 2 -40.27 -42.52 -1.80
N THR A 3 -39.88 -41.70 -2.78
CA THR A 3 -38.59 -41.80 -3.47
C THR A 3 -37.52 -41.09 -2.64
N ASP A 4 -36.56 -41.87 -2.12
CA ASP A 4 -35.42 -41.40 -1.34
C ASP A 4 -34.31 -40.90 -2.28
N TYR A 5 -34.11 -39.58 -2.35
CA TYR A 5 -33.03 -38.99 -3.16
C TYR A 5 -31.78 -38.77 -2.31
N LYS A 6 -30.84 -39.71 -2.37
CA LYS A 6 -29.50 -39.57 -1.76
C LYS A 6 -28.56 -38.83 -2.70
N LEU A 7 -28.42 -37.52 -2.51
CA LEU A 7 -27.38 -36.72 -3.16
C LEU A 7 -26.02 -36.97 -2.48
N ARG A 8 -25.16 -37.79 -3.11
CA ARG A 8 -23.75 -37.92 -2.72
C ARG A 8 -22.91 -36.89 -3.47
N ILE A 9 -22.53 -35.82 -2.78
CA ILE A 9 -21.50 -34.90 -3.26
C ILE A 9 -20.13 -35.51 -2.91
N LYS A 10 -19.43 -36.06 -3.92
CA LYS A 10 -17.99 -36.34 -3.82
C LYS A 10 -17.25 -35.06 -4.24
N ALA A 11 -16.77 -34.30 -3.26
CA ALA A 11 -15.73 -33.31 -3.51
C ALA A 11 -14.38 -34.05 -3.49
N THR A 12 -13.67 -34.05 -4.61
CA THR A 12 -12.29 -34.56 -4.67
C THR A 12 -11.40 -33.59 -3.90
N ASP A 13 -10.85 -34.04 -2.78
CA ASP A 13 -9.92 -33.26 -1.96
C ASP A 13 -8.60 -33.04 -2.72
N GLN A 14 -8.43 -31.86 -3.30
CA GLN A 14 -7.15 -31.37 -3.83
C GLN A 14 -6.42 -30.43 -2.85
N THR A 15 -6.95 -30.23 -1.64
CA THR A 15 -6.38 -29.31 -0.64
C THR A 15 -5.55 -30.04 0.42
N GLY A 16 -5.71 -31.36 0.60
CA GLY A 16 -5.04 -32.15 1.62
C GLY A 16 -3.50 -32.17 1.55
N GLY A 17 -2.91 -32.01 0.37
CA GLY A 17 -1.45 -31.97 0.18
C GLY A 17 -0.83 -30.62 0.55
N ALA A 18 -1.46 -29.52 0.13
CA ALA A 18 -1.03 -28.15 0.42
C ALA A 18 -1.30 -27.79 1.89
N PHE A 19 -2.45 -28.20 2.44
CA PHE A 19 -2.86 -27.94 3.82
C PHE A 19 -2.01 -28.68 4.85
N LYS A 20 -1.48 -29.87 4.50
CA LYS A 20 -0.56 -30.64 5.38
C LYS A 20 0.81 -29.99 5.56
N LYS A 21 1.32 -29.23 4.58
CA LYS A 21 2.56 -28.44 4.74
C LYS A 21 2.35 -27.19 5.58
N THR A 22 1.14 -26.64 5.59
CA THR A 22 0.75 -25.51 6.46
C THR A 22 0.46 -25.93 7.92
N ASN A 23 0.25 -27.23 8.18
CA ASN A 23 -0.16 -27.78 9.48
C ASN A 23 0.89 -27.63 10.62
N LYS A 24 2.20 -27.60 10.29
CA LYS A 24 3.25 -27.40 11.32
C LYS A 24 3.34 -25.94 11.80
N ASN A 25 3.13 -24.98 10.91
CA ASN A 25 3.19 -23.55 11.24
C ASN A 25 1.85 -23.01 11.76
N ILE A 26 0.72 -23.55 11.26
CA ILE A 26 -0.62 -23.23 11.78
C ILE A 26 -0.78 -23.66 13.23
N ASN A 27 -0.26 -24.83 13.66
CA ASN A 27 -0.36 -25.24 15.07
C ASN A 27 0.43 -24.32 16.01
N SER A 28 1.56 -23.77 15.55
CA SER A 28 2.34 -22.78 16.31
C SER A 28 1.60 -21.45 16.40
N THR A 29 1.09 -20.94 15.28
CA THR A 29 0.28 -19.72 15.22
C THR A 29 -1.03 -19.87 15.99
N GLN A 30 -1.69 -21.02 15.93
CA GLN A 30 -2.93 -21.32 16.64
C GLN A 30 -2.70 -21.47 18.15
N ASN A 31 -1.55 -22.02 18.57
CA ASN A 31 -1.19 -22.09 19.99
C ASN A 31 -0.74 -20.73 20.53
N ALA A 32 -0.06 -19.90 19.74
CA ALA A 32 0.25 -18.52 20.08
C ALA A 32 -1.03 -17.67 20.19
N MET A 33 -1.95 -17.82 19.23
CA MET A 33 -3.26 -17.17 19.22
C MET A 33 -4.17 -17.67 20.35
N LYS A 34 -4.12 -18.96 20.74
CA LYS A 34 -4.85 -19.50 21.90
C LYS A 34 -4.30 -18.99 23.23
N LYS A 35 -2.97 -18.86 23.35
CA LYS A 35 -2.33 -18.26 24.53
C LYS A 35 -2.63 -16.77 24.65
N LEU A 36 -2.66 -16.05 23.52
CA LEU A 36 -3.06 -14.65 23.47
C LEU A 36 -4.56 -14.48 23.77
N ALA A 37 -5.44 -15.29 23.18
CA ALA A 37 -6.88 -15.28 23.45
C ALA A 37 -7.22 -15.71 24.89
N GLY A 38 -6.43 -16.60 25.50
CA GLY A 38 -6.55 -16.98 26.91
C GLY A 38 -6.17 -15.86 27.89
N ALA A 39 -5.34 -14.90 27.46
CA ALA A 39 -4.99 -13.71 28.23
C ALA A 39 -6.02 -12.57 28.08
N PHE A 40 -6.89 -12.61 27.07
CA PHE A 40 -7.88 -11.57 26.76
C PHE A 40 -9.25 -12.19 26.45
N ALA A 41 -9.95 -12.67 27.48
CA ALA A 41 -11.26 -13.29 27.35
C ALA A 41 -12.33 -12.29 26.84
N GLY A 42 -12.66 -12.33 25.55
CA GLY A 42 -13.80 -11.61 24.96
C GLY A 42 -13.85 -11.62 23.43
N VAL A 43 -15.06 -11.72 22.85
CA VAL A 43 -15.33 -11.62 21.39
C VAL A 43 -14.81 -10.30 20.81
N PHE A 44 -14.72 -9.24 21.63
CA PHE A 44 -14.13 -7.95 21.26
C PHE A 44 -12.61 -8.03 21.07
N ALA A 45 -11.89 -8.83 21.86
CA ALA A 45 -10.44 -8.98 21.74
C ALA A 45 -10.04 -9.74 20.46
N VAL A 46 -10.82 -10.77 20.08
CA VAL A 46 -10.58 -11.52 18.83
C VAL A 46 -10.77 -10.65 17.60
N ARG A 47 -11.80 -9.79 17.56
CA ARG A 47 -11.98 -8.83 16.46
C ARG A 47 -10.86 -7.79 16.41
N ALA A 48 -10.43 -7.27 17.56
CA ALA A 48 -9.32 -6.32 17.62
C ALA A 48 -8.00 -6.92 17.09
N ILE A 49 -7.69 -8.18 17.45
CA ILE A 49 -6.49 -8.88 16.97
C ILE A 49 -6.55 -9.14 15.46
N VAL A 50 -7.71 -9.57 14.94
CA VAL A 50 -7.88 -9.81 13.49
C VAL A 50 -7.75 -8.51 12.70
N ASN A 51 -8.38 -7.43 13.17
CA ASN A 51 -8.30 -6.12 12.52
C ASN A 51 -6.87 -5.57 12.57
N PHE A 52 -6.18 -5.66 13.71
CA PHE A 52 -4.79 -5.25 13.84
C PHE A 52 -3.86 -6.04 12.90
N GLY A 53 -4.08 -7.36 12.78
CA GLY A 53 -3.35 -8.19 11.82
C GLY A 53 -3.59 -7.76 10.37
N GLN A 54 -4.83 -7.46 9.99
CA GLN A 54 -5.16 -6.96 8.65
C GLN A 54 -4.56 -5.58 8.36
N GLU A 55 -4.59 -4.66 9.32
CA GLU A 55 -3.99 -3.33 9.20
C GLU A 55 -2.47 -3.42 9.04
N THR A 56 -1.81 -4.29 9.82
CA THR A 56 -0.36 -4.51 9.72
C THR A 56 0.01 -5.10 8.36
N LEU A 57 -0.75 -6.07 7.86
CA LEU A 57 -0.53 -6.67 6.54
C LEU A 57 -0.77 -5.65 5.42
N ALA A 58 -1.79 -4.81 5.53
CA ALA A 58 -2.06 -3.75 4.56
C ALA A 58 -0.98 -2.66 4.56
N LEU A 59 -0.46 -2.30 5.74
CA LEU A 59 0.67 -1.38 5.87
C LEU A 59 1.92 -1.95 5.19
N ALA A 60 2.26 -3.21 5.47
CA ALA A 60 3.42 -3.87 4.88
C ALA A 60 3.30 -3.95 3.35
N ASP A 61 2.14 -4.36 2.82
CA ASP A 61 1.85 -4.37 1.38
C ASP A 61 1.96 -2.97 0.75
N ASN A 62 1.49 -1.93 1.43
CA ASN A 62 1.61 -0.56 0.94
C ASN A 62 3.08 -0.12 0.87
N ILE A 63 3.87 -0.41 1.90
CA ILE A 63 5.31 -0.10 1.92
C ILE A 63 6.01 -0.76 0.74
N GLY A 64 5.79 -2.07 0.52
CA GLY A 64 6.38 -2.80 -0.60
C GLY A 64 6.02 -2.19 -1.95
N LYS A 65 4.72 -1.95 -2.19
CA LYS A 65 4.22 -1.31 -3.42
C LYS A 65 4.78 0.09 -3.65
N VAL A 66 4.86 0.92 -2.63
CA VAL A 66 5.42 2.28 -2.76
C VAL A 66 6.92 2.18 -3.05
N SER A 67 7.63 1.33 -2.32
CA SER A 67 9.08 1.10 -2.48
C SER A 67 9.41 0.69 -3.91
N ASP A 68 8.69 -0.30 -4.44
CA ASP A 68 8.86 -0.79 -5.80
C ASP A 68 8.46 0.27 -6.83
N SER A 69 7.37 1.01 -6.58
CA SER A 69 6.89 2.05 -7.50
C SER A 69 7.85 3.23 -7.64
N ILE A 70 8.59 3.59 -6.60
CA ILE A 70 9.54 4.72 -6.64
C ILE A 70 10.99 4.25 -6.77
N GLY A 71 11.25 2.94 -6.73
CA GLY A 71 12.57 2.35 -6.96
C GLY A 71 13.56 2.58 -5.81
N VAL A 72 13.09 2.49 -4.57
CA VAL A 72 13.93 2.54 -3.36
C VAL A 72 13.76 1.25 -2.56
N ASN A 73 14.62 1.02 -1.57
CA ASN A 73 14.54 -0.07 -0.61
C ASN A 73 13.47 0.22 0.45
N THR A 74 12.76 -0.82 0.90
CA THR A 74 11.69 -0.68 1.90
C THR A 74 12.21 -0.17 3.23
N LYS A 75 13.44 -0.52 3.62
CA LYS A 75 14.09 -0.01 4.83
C LYS A 75 14.35 1.48 4.72
N PHE A 76 14.92 1.92 3.59
CA PHE A 76 15.16 3.34 3.34
C PHE A 76 13.84 4.12 3.38
N LEU A 77 12.82 3.63 2.66
CA LEU A 77 11.49 4.23 2.63
C LEU A 77 10.93 4.43 4.04
N GLN A 78 10.92 3.38 4.86
CA GLN A 78 10.39 3.42 6.23
C GLN A 78 11.19 4.37 7.13
N GLN A 79 12.52 4.34 7.04
CA GLN A 79 13.40 5.18 7.85
C GLN A 79 13.20 6.67 7.55
N TYR A 80 13.14 7.03 6.26
CA TYR A 80 12.97 8.42 5.87
C TYR A 80 11.53 8.92 5.97
N GLN A 81 10.53 8.04 5.85
CA GLN A 81 9.15 8.37 6.24
C GLN A 81 9.06 8.73 7.73
N PHE A 82 9.72 7.97 8.60
CA PHE A 82 9.79 8.30 10.03
C PHE A 82 10.45 9.66 10.25
N ALA A 83 11.61 9.91 9.62
CA ALA A 83 12.27 11.22 9.71
C ALA A 83 11.38 12.37 9.20
N ALA A 84 10.63 12.13 8.12
CA ALA A 84 9.69 13.11 7.57
C ALA A 84 8.56 13.42 8.56
N GLN A 85 7.98 12.39 9.18
CA GLN A 85 6.93 12.53 10.20
C GLN A 85 7.40 13.33 11.41
N GLN A 86 8.60 13.03 11.90
CA GLN A 86 9.21 13.76 13.01
C GLN A 86 9.55 15.21 12.65
N SER A 87 9.68 15.50 11.35
CA SER A 87 9.87 16.86 10.83
C SER A 87 8.55 17.56 10.48
N GLY A 88 7.40 16.92 10.71
CA GLY A 88 6.07 17.49 10.50
C GLY A 88 5.42 17.22 9.14
N LEU A 89 5.94 16.29 8.33
CA LEU A 89 5.32 15.87 7.07
C LEU A 89 4.46 14.61 7.25
N THR A 90 3.49 14.43 6.36
CA THR A 90 2.82 13.12 6.24
C THR A 90 3.63 12.13 5.40
N THR A 91 3.37 10.84 5.58
CA THR A 91 3.95 9.77 4.75
C THR A 91 3.69 9.99 3.26
N GLU A 92 2.49 10.46 2.90
CA GLU A 92 2.10 10.73 1.52
C GLU A 92 2.86 11.91 0.92
N GLU A 93 3.18 12.93 1.72
CA GLU A 93 3.98 14.07 1.26
C GLU A 93 5.41 13.63 0.95
N PHE A 94 6.00 12.82 1.84
CA PHE A 94 7.31 12.21 1.60
C PHE A 94 7.30 11.33 0.34
N ASN A 95 6.35 10.39 0.24
CA ASN A 95 6.25 9.47 -0.89
C ASN A 95 6.09 10.22 -2.22
N LYS A 96 5.28 11.28 -2.26
CA LYS A 96 5.12 12.11 -3.47
C LYS A 96 6.40 12.85 -3.84
N GLY A 97 7.10 13.43 -2.86
CA GLY A 97 8.38 14.09 -3.10
C GLY A 97 9.41 13.10 -3.64
N MET A 98 9.51 11.92 -3.04
CA MET A 98 10.42 10.87 -3.47
C MET A 98 10.07 10.28 -4.83
N GLN A 99 8.78 10.13 -5.15
CA GLN A 99 8.32 9.73 -6.48
C GLN A 99 8.74 10.73 -7.57
N ASN A 100 8.63 12.02 -7.29
CA ASN A 100 9.09 13.05 -8.24
C ASN A 100 10.62 13.03 -8.37
N PHE A 101 11.32 12.89 -7.25
CA PHE A 101 12.77 12.85 -7.22
C PHE A 101 13.35 11.68 -8.00
N THR A 102 12.88 10.47 -7.72
CA THR A 102 13.32 9.23 -8.40
C THR A 102 13.07 9.31 -9.91
N LYS A 103 11.93 9.87 -10.33
CA LYS A 103 11.65 10.19 -11.73
C LYS A 103 12.65 11.18 -12.33
N MET A 104 12.99 12.27 -11.62
CA MET A 104 13.96 13.27 -12.09
C MET A 104 15.38 12.70 -12.19
N VAL A 105 15.80 11.89 -11.21
CA VAL A 105 17.07 11.17 -11.22
C VAL A 105 17.13 10.22 -12.42
N GLY A 106 16.09 9.44 -12.67
CA GLY A 106 16.01 8.56 -13.85
C GLY A 106 16.08 9.33 -15.17
N GLN A 107 15.45 10.52 -15.26
CA GLN A 107 15.55 11.37 -16.45
C GLN A 107 16.97 11.93 -16.65
N ALA A 108 17.63 12.35 -15.57
CA ALA A 108 19.01 12.85 -15.61
C ALA A 108 20.01 11.75 -16.02
N GLN A 109 19.71 10.48 -15.76
CA GLN A 109 20.56 9.36 -16.17
C GLN A 109 20.47 9.07 -17.68
N LEU A 110 19.30 9.28 -18.29
CA LEU A 110 19.05 8.95 -19.69
C LEU A 110 19.50 10.05 -20.66
N ARG A 111 19.42 11.32 -20.27
CA ARG A 111 19.76 12.48 -21.10
C ARG A 111 20.12 13.68 -20.23
N THR A 112 20.73 14.71 -20.85
CA THR A 112 20.83 16.02 -20.21
C THR A 112 19.43 16.55 -19.94
N SER A 113 19.07 16.67 -18.66
CA SER A 113 17.82 17.24 -18.19
C SER A 113 18.09 18.47 -17.33
N GLU A 114 17.06 19.29 -17.11
CA GLU A 114 17.15 20.42 -16.17
C GLU A 114 17.52 19.92 -14.77
N ALA A 115 16.88 18.85 -14.30
CA ALA A 115 17.23 18.19 -13.04
C ALA A 115 18.71 17.74 -12.99
N GLY A 116 19.23 17.17 -14.08
CA GLY A 116 20.64 16.78 -14.19
C GLY A 116 21.57 17.98 -14.05
N ARG A 117 21.25 19.10 -14.70
CA ARG A 117 22.02 20.36 -14.58
C ARG A 117 21.95 20.94 -13.16
N THR A 118 20.80 20.87 -12.50
CA THR A 118 20.64 21.33 -11.12
C THR A 118 21.46 20.48 -10.16
N LEU A 119 21.46 19.15 -10.31
CA LEU A 119 22.32 18.25 -9.53
C LEU A 119 23.81 18.50 -9.80
N GLU A 120 24.19 18.69 -11.06
CA GLU A 120 25.58 18.98 -11.46
C GLU A 120 26.10 20.30 -10.86
N LYS A 121 25.26 21.36 -10.81
CA LYS A 121 25.59 22.62 -10.12
C LYS A 121 25.87 22.44 -8.64
N LEU A 122 25.27 21.43 -8.02
CA LEU A 122 25.49 21.05 -6.62
C LEU A 122 26.66 20.05 -6.45
N GLY A 123 27.35 19.71 -7.53
CA GLY A 123 28.44 18.72 -7.53
C GLY A 123 27.97 17.26 -7.51
N ILE A 124 26.67 17.01 -7.67
CA ILE A 124 26.07 15.69 -7.53
C ILE A 124 25.98 15.01 -8.90
N GLN A 125 26.62 13.86 -9.03
CA GLN A 125 26.56 13.05 -10.25
C GLN A 125 25.50 11.95 -10.13
N VAL A 126 24.75 11.67 -11.19
CA VAL A 126 23.77 10.56 -11.19
C VAL A 126 24.35 9.23 -11.71
N LYS A 127 25.59 9.26 -12.19
CA LYS A 127 26.38 8.10 -12.63
C LYS A 127 27.72 8.11 -11.91
N ARG A 128 28.30 6.92 -11.73
CA ARG A 128 29.66 6.74 -11.20
C ARG A 128 30.68 6.86 -12.32
N ALA A 129 31.96 6.97 -11.94
CA ALA A 129 33.08 7.02 -12.87
C ALA A 129 33.20 5.78 -13.77
N ASP A 130 32.73 4.62 -13.30
CA ASP A 130 32.67 3.36 -14.07
C ASP A 130 31.47 3.28 -15.05
N GLY A 131 30.67 4.33 -15.14
CA GLY A 131 29.46 4.38 -15.98
C GLY A 131 28.23 3.74 -15.35
N SER A 132 28.34 3.12 -14.17
CA SER A 132 27.20 2.57 -13.45
C SER A 132 26.28 3.67 -12.93
N VAL A 133 24.99 3.35 -12.90
CA VAL A 133 23.95 4.27 -12.43
C VAL A 133 23.92 4.29 -10.89
N ARG A 134 23.79 5.48 -10.30
CA ARG A 134 23.61 5.64 -8.85
C ARG A 134 22.13 5.49 -8.47
N GLY A 135 21.88 4.88 -7.32
CA GLY A 135 20.53 4.72 -6.79
C GLY A 135 19.94 6.05 -6.33
N ALA A 136 18.62 6.23 -6.46
CA ALA A 136 17.97 7.46 -6.04
C ALA A 136 18.18 7.75 -4.54
N GLU A 137 18.28 6.72 -3.70
CA GLU A 137 18.54 6.85 -2.27
C GLU A 137 19.87 7.56 -1.99
N GLU A 138 20.94 7.16 -2.68
CA GLU A 138 22.27 7.73 -2.54
C GLU A 138 22.28 9.20 -2.99
N VAL A 139 21.68 9.47 -4.15
CA VAL A 139 21.58 10.82 -4.72
C VAL A 139 20.70 11.73 -3.83
N PHE A 140 19.64 11.17 -3.21
CA PHE A 140 18.79 11.93 -2.29
C PHE A 140 19.57 12.37 -1.06
N VAL A 141 20.31 11.46 -0.45
CA VAL A 141 21.12 11.75 0.74
C VAL A 141 22.19 12.79 0.44
N GLU A 142 22.84 12.69 -0.72
CA GLU A 142 23.82 13.67 -1.17
C GLU A 142 23.19 15.03 -1.47
N LEU A 143 22.01 15.06 -2.10
CA LEU A 143 21.24 16.28 -2.31
C LEU A 143 20.97 16.99 -0.99
N MET A 144 20.44 16.27 -0.01
CA MET A 144 20.15 16.88 1.28
C MET A 144 21.42 17.38 1.98
N THR A 145 22.56 16.68 1.80
CA THR A 145 23.86 17.11 2.32
C THR A 145 24.37 18.37 1.61
N ALA A 146 24.24 18.45 0.28
CA ALA A 146 24.64 19.62 -0.49
C ALA A 146 23.81 20.86 -0.14
N LEU A 147 22.53 20.67 0.20
CA LEU A 147 21.65 21.74 0.66
C LEU A 147 22.10 22.36 1.98
N ASP A 148 22.91 21.69 2.81
CA ASP A 148 23.46 22.29 4.03
C ASP A 148 24.40 23.47 3.71
N GLY A 149 25.11 23.41 2.58
CA GLY A 149 26.00 24.48 2.10
C GLY A 149 25.28 25.63 1.39
N VAL A 150 23.97 25.53 1.15
CA VAL A 150 23.19 26.57 0.47
C VAL A 150 22.75 27.64 1.49
N GLY A 151 23.20 28.88 1.28
CA GLY A 151 23.09 29.94 2.29
C GLY A 151 21.67 30.46 2.55
N SER A 152 20.76 30.38 1.58
CA SER A 152 19.40 30.90 1.73
C SER A 152 18.33 29.81 1.65
N GLN A 153 17.31 29.90 2.52
CA GLN A 153 16.17 28.98 2.49
C GLN A 153 15.38 29.08 1.17
N PHE A 154 15.35 30.25 0.55
CA PHE A 154 14.69 30.46 -0.75
C PHE A 154 15.37 29.66 -1.86
N GLU A 155 16.70 29.64 -1.87
CA GLU A 155 17.48 28.88 -2.85
C GLU A 155 17.34 27.36 -2.63
N LYS A 156 17.36 26.90 -1.37
CA LYS A 156 17.07 25.49 -1.03
C LYS A 156 15.69 25.07 -1.55
N ASN A 157 14.68 25.91 -1.31
CA ASN A 157 13.31 25.66 -1.76
C ASN A 157 13.20 25.64 -3.28
N ALA A 158 13.93 26.50 -4.00
CA ALA A 158 13.96 26.49 -5.46
C ALA A 158 14.59 25.20 -6.01
N ILE A 159 15.74 24.79 -5.48
CA ILE A 159 16.41 23.53 -5.84
C ILE A 159 15.47 22.33 -5.61
N LEU A 160 14.83 22.28 -4.43
CA LEU A 160 13.89 21.21 -4.10
C LEU A 160 12.64 21.24 -4.99
N ALA A 161 12.17 22.42 -5.37
CA ALA A 161 11.06 22.56 -6.32
C ALA A 161 11.43 22.01 -7.70
N ASP A 162 12.63 22.32 -8.20
CA ASP A 162 13.12 21.86 -9.50
C ASP A 162 13.29 20.33 -9.52
N LEU A 163 13.79 19.74 -8.44
CA LEU A 163 14.13 18.32 -8.37
C LEU A 163 12.98 17.42 -7.92
N MET A 164 12.04 17.94 -7.12
CA MET A 164 11.04 17.13 -6.42
C MET A 164 9.63 17.75 -6.49
N GLY A 165 9.47 18.88 -7.18
CA GLY A 165 8.21 19.60 -7.33
C GLY A 165 7.70 20.25 -6.04
N ARG A 166 6.41 20.60 -6.00
CA ARG A 166 5.79 21.25 -4.83
C ARG A 166 5.86 20.41 -3.55
N ALA A 167 5.85 19.08 -3.67
CA ALA A 167 6.04 18.17 -2.54
C ALA A 167 7.49 18.25 -2.01
N GLY A 168 8.45 18.43 -2.91
CA GLY A 168 9.86 18.70 -2.62
C GLY A 168 10.12 19.87 -1.69
N VAL A 169 9.46 21.00 -1.96
CA VAL A 169 9.63 22.22 -1.14
C VAL A 169 9.27 21.96 0.32
N LYS A 170 8.26 21.13 0.58
CA LYS A 170 7.89 20.75 1.95
C LYS A 170 8.97 19.91 2.63
N LEU A 171 9.72 19.11 1.88
CA LEU A 171 10.81 18.29 2.40
C LEU A 171 12.02 19.09 2.87
N ALA A 172 12.10 20.38 2.54
CA ALA A 172 13.14 21.27 3.04
C ALA A 172 13.23 21.26 4.58
N VAL A 173 12.09 21.07 5.26
CA VAL A 173 12.04 21.02 6.73
C VAL A 173 12.75 19.80 7.32
N MET A 174 12.89 18.70 6.56
CA MET A 174 13.65 17.52 7.00
C MET A 174 15.14 17.81 7.14
N GLY A 175 15.66 18.75 6.34
CA GLY A 175 17.05 19.19 6.38
C GLY A 175 17.28 20.44 7.24
N LYS A 176 16.29 20.90 8.01
CA LYS A 176 16.39 22.17 8.77
C LYS A 176 17.56 22.16 9.78
N ASP A 177 17.83 21.01 10.37
CA ASP A 177 18.87 20.78 11.38
C ASP A 177 20.14 20.16 10.76
N GLY A 178 20.21 20.12 9.42
CA GLY A 178 21.30 19.51 8.65
C GLY A 178 21.02 18.05 8.23
N ALA A 179 21.73 17.60 7.19
CA ALA A 179 21.57 16.26 6.64
C ALA A 179 22.01 15.15 7.60
N GLU A 180 23.00 15.41 8.46
CA GLU A 180 23.41 14.44 9.48
C GLU A 180 22.34 14.23 10.54
N ALA A 181 21.66 15.30 10.99
CA ALA A 181 20.54 15.18 11.91
C ALA A 181 19.38 14.39 11.29
N MET A 182 19.09 14.63 10.01
CA MET A 182 18.10 13.85 9.26
C MET A 182 18.47 12.37 9.16
N LYS A 183 19.73 12.04 8.82
CA LYS A 183 20.22 10.66 8.76
C LYS A 183 20.10 9.97 10.12
N ALA A 184 20.49 10.65 11.19
CA ALA A 184 20.38 10.13 12.55
C ALA A 184 18.92 9.86 12.94
N LEU A 185 18.02 10.78 12.59
CA LEU A 185 16.59 10.62 12.81
C LEU A 185 16.02 9.44 12.02
N ALA A 186 16.40 9.30 10.75
CA ALA A 186 16.01 8.17 9.92
C ALA A 186 16.55 6.83 10.47
N ALA A 187 17.80 6.81 10.93
CA ALA A 187 18.40 5.62 11.55
C ALA A 187 17.72 5.23 12.88
N SER A 188 17.16 6.20 13.60
CA SER A 188 16.43 5.98 14.86
C SER A 188 15.02 5.41 14.67
N ALA A 189 14.56 5.22 13.43
CA ALA A 189 13.23 4.71 13.14
C ALA A 189 12.98 3.34 13.80
N THR A 190 11.95 3.30 14.63
CA THR A 190 11.47 2.07 15.27
C THR A 190 10.36 1.44 14.44
N GLY A 191 10.18 0.12 14.52
CA GLY A 191 9.07 -0.57 13.85
C GLY A 191 9.28 -0.76 12.34
N VAL A 192 10.52 -0.69 11.86
CA VAL A 192 10.87 -1.03 10.48
C VAL A 192 10.55 -2.50 10.23
N ILE A 193 9.61 -2.75 9.32
CA ILE A 193 9.19 -4.08 8.91
C ILE A 193 10.28 -4.67 8.00
N PRO A 194 10.77 -5.89 8.29
CA PRO A 194 11.71 -6.59 7.43
C PRO A 194 11.17 -6.85 6.02
N GLU A 195 12.06 -6.80 5.02
CA GLU A 195 11.72 -7.03 3.61
C GLU A 195 10.98 -8.35 3.38
N ASP A 196 11.45 -9.44 3.98
CA ASP A 196 10.84 -10.76 3.86
C ASP A 196 9.42 -10.79 4.43
N SER A 197 9.14 -10.03 5.49
CA SER A 197 7.81 -9.88 6.06
C SER A 197 6.90 -9.04 5.17
N ILE A 198 7.44 -8.00 4.51
CA ILE A 198 6.74 -7.20 3.51
C ILE A 198 6.31 -8.07 2.33
N ARG A 199 7.23 -8.85 1.76
CA ARG A 199 6.93 -9.75 0.63
C ARG A 199 5.92 -10.83 1.00
N GLN A 200 5.98 -11.36 2.21
CA GLN A 200 4.97 -12.29 2.72
C GLN A 200 3.59 -11.64 2.84
N ALA A 201 3.53 -10.39 3.29
CA ALA A 201 2.27 -9.63 3.39
C ALA A 201 1.66 -9.34 2.01
N GLU A 202 2.48 -9.00 1.01
CA GLU A 202 2.05 -8.84 -0.39
C GLU A 202 1.43 -10.14 -0.91
N ILE A 203 2.15 -11.27 -0.81
CA ILE A 203 1.65 -12.59 -1.24
C ILE A 203 0.32 -12.94 -0.55
N PHE A 204 0.23 -12.69 0.76
CA PHE A 204 -0.98 -12.97 1.52
C PHE A 204 -2.16 -12.10 1.05
N ASN A 205 -1.94 -10.79 0.90
CA ASN A 205 -2.97 -9.87 0.45
C ASN A 205 -3.43 -10.18 -0.97
N ASP A 206 -2.51 -10.54 -1.87
CA ASP A 206 -2.84 -10.95 -3.23
C ASP A 206 -3.67 -12.24 -3.24
N ALA A 207 -3.28 -13.26 -2.48
CA ALA A 207 -4.05 -14.49 -2.33
C ALA A 207 -5.45 -14.25 -1.74
N MET A 208 -5.55 -13.35 -0.75
CA MET A 208 -6.83 -12.95 -0.16
C MET A 208 -7.70 -12.18 -1.15
N ASN A 209 -7.09 -11.30 -1.96
CA ASN A 209 -7.78 -10.57 -3.02
C ASN A 209 -8.29 -11.51 -4.11
N GLU A 210 -7.48 -12.49 -4.52
CA GLU A 210 -7.89 -13.53 -5.47
C GLU A 210 -9.04 -14.37 -4.91
N LEU A 211 -8.92 -14.85 -3.67
CA LEU A 211 -9.99 -15.58 -2.99
C LEU A 211 -11.28 -14.75 -2.94
N LYS A 212 -11.20 -13.49 -2.49
CA LYS A 212 -12.34 -12.58 -2.43
C LYS A 212 -12.98 -12.41 -3.81
N ARG A 213 -12.17 -12.27 -4.85
CA ARG A 213 -12.67 -12.10 -6.22
C ARG A 213 -13.30 -13.38 -6.78
N ALA A 214 -12.69 -14.52 -6.53
CA ALA A 214 -13.11 -15.82 -7.06
C ALA A 214 -14.30 -16.42 -6.31
N THR A 215 -14.42 -16.19 -5.00
CA THR A 215 -15.42 -16.88 -4.16
C THR A 215 -16.46 -15.91 -3.56
N LEU A 216 -15.99 -14.85 -2.89
CA LEU A 216 -16.89 -13.96 -2.15
C LEU A 216 -17.70 -13.05 -3.08
N MET A 217 -17.12 -12.51 -4.16
CA MET A 217 -17.86 -11.64 -5.08
C MET A 217 -18.99 -12.37 -5.82
N PRO A 218 -18.81 -13.58 -6.39
CA PRO A 218 -19.92 -14.34 -6.96
C PRO A 218 -21.00 -14.70 -5.93
N LEU A 219 -20.59 -15.09 -4.71
CA LEU A 219 -21.52 -15.39 -3.63
C LEU A 219 -22.33 -14.17 -3.20
N GLN A 220 -21.67 -13.01 -3.05
CA GLN A 220 -22.35 -11.74 -2.76
C GLN A 220 -23.34 -11.37 -3.86
N LYS A 221 -22.97 -11.53 -5.13
CA LYS A 221 -23.90 -11.30 -6.26
C LYS A 221 -25.11 -12.23 -6.20
N ALA A 222 -24.90 -13.51 -5.90
CA ALA A 222 -25.99 -14.48 -5.75
C ALA A 222 -26.92 -14.10 -4.58
N PHE A 223 -26.34 -13.75 -3.43
CA PHE A 223 -27.11 -13.30 -2.25
C PHE A 223 -27.89 -12.02 -2.52
N VAL A 224 -27.27 -11.01 -3.14
CA VAL A 224 -27.95 -9.77 -3.54
C VAL A 224 -29.09 -10.10 -4.49
N SER A 225 -28.88 -10.94 -5.50
CA SER A 225 -29.93 -11.36 -6.44
C SER A 225 -31.11 -11.99 -5.73
N VAL A 226 -30.87 -12.97 -4.84
CA VAL A 226 -31.92 -13.64 -4.06
C VAL A 226 -32.64 -12.64 -3.16
N SER A 227 -31.92 -11.73 -2.51
CA SER A 227 -32.53 -10.70 -1.66
C SER A 227 -33.45 -9.77 -2.46
N THR A 228 -33.06 -9.37 -3.68
CA THR A 228 -33.96 -8.59 -4.57
C THR A 228 -35.19 -9.38 -4.96
N THR A 229 -35.07 -10.67 -5.27
CA THR A 229 -36.23 -11.51 -5.63
C THR A 229 -37.19 -11.68 -4.45
N VAL A 230 -36.67 -11.89 -3.24
CA VAL A 230 -37.49 -11.96 -2.02
C VAL A 230 -38.17 -10.61 -1.76
N LEU A 231 -37.47 -9.49 -1.92
CA LEU A 231 -38.04 -8.16 -1.77
C LEU A 231 -39.12 -7.87 -2.82
N GLU A 232 -38.94 -8.30 -4.08
CA GLU A 232 -39.95 -8.18 -5.14
C GLU A 232 -41.20 -9.01 -4.83
N PHE A 233 -41.03 -10.23 -4.31
CA PHE A 233 -42.16 -11.06 -3.87
C PHE A 233 -42.93 -10.43 -2.71
N LEU A 234 -42.23 -9.86 -1.72
CA LEU A 234 -42.84 -9.17 -0.59
C LEU A 234 -43.56 -7.86 -0.97
N ASP A 235 -43.06 -7.16 -2.00
CA ASP A 235 -43.70 -5.98 -2.63
C ASP A 235 -45.00 -6.40 -3.35
N ILE A 236 -44.98 -7.50 -4.12
CA ILE A 236 -46.18 -8.07 -4.77
C ILE A 236 -47.26 -8.46 -3.76
N LEU A 237 -46.87 -9.00 -2.61
CA LEU A 237 -47.80 -9.35 -1.52
C LEU A 237 -48.26 -8.13 -0.70
N GLY A 238 -47.76 -6.92 -0.98
CA GLY A 238 -48.10 -5.69 -0.27
C GLY A 238 -47.60 -5.62 1.17
N ILE A 239 -46.65 -6.48 1.56
CA ILE A 239 -46.10 -6.58 2.91
C ILE A 239 -45.02 -5.50 3.14
N VAL A 240 -44.33 -5.08 2.06
CA VAL A 240 -43.26 -4.07 2.10
C VAL A 240 -43.51 -3.04 1.00
N ASP A 241 -43.82 -1.79 1.37
CA ASP A 241 -44.02 -0.69 0.41
C ASP A 241 -42.68 -0.03 0.04
N ARG A 242 -42.21 -0.24 -1.19
CA ARG A 242 -41.01 0.45 -1.69
C ARG A 242 -41.37 1.83 -2.25
N LYS A 243 -40.89 2.91 -1.60
CA LYS A 243 -40.76 4.21 -2.27
C LYS A 243 -39.83 4.08 -3.49
N LYS A 244 -40.41 3.94 -4.68
CA LYS A 244 -39.72 3.90 -5.97
C LYS A 244 -39.06 5.25 -6.28
N ASN A 245 -37.85 5.50 -5.78
CA ASN A 245 -36.96 6.47 -6.42
C ASN A 245 -36.30 5.82 -7.64
N ILE A 246 -37.09 5.62 -8.69
CA ILE A 246 -36.55 5.26 -10.00
C ILE A 246 -35.90 6.51 -10.58
N ILE A 247 -34.56 6.54 -10.57
CA ILE A 247 -33.80 7.35 -11.53
C ILE A 247 -34.21 6.82 -12.91
N ARG A 248 -35.04 7.61 -13.59
CA ARG A 248 -35.61 7.32 -14.91
C ARG A 248 -34.49 7.37 -15.94
N ILE A 249 -33.75 6.27 -16.11
CA ILE A 249 -32.89 6.08 -17.29
C ILE A 249 -33.85 5.96 -18.48
N ARG A 250 -34.07 7.10 -19.16
CA ARG A 250 -34.76 7.18 -20.45
C ARG A 250 -34.04 6.23 -21.42
N ARG A 251 -34.60 5.04 -21.64
CA ARG A 251 -34.39 4.33 -22.90
C ARG A 251 -35.04 5.18 -23.99
N GLY A 252 -34.21 5.79 -24.83
CA GLY A 252 -34.64 6.51 -26.02
C GLY A 252 -35.30 5.53 -26.98
N THR A 253 -36.63 5.51 -26.97
CA THR A 253 -37.42 4.93 -28.06
C THR A 253 -37.56 5.99 -29.14
N THR A 254 -36.61 6.04 -30.08
CA THR A 254 -36.83 6.72 -31.35
C THR A 254 -37.74 5.84 -32.19
N ARG A 255 -39.03 6.16 -32.20
CA ARG A 255 -40.03 5.54 -33.07
C ARG A 255 -40.22 6.47 -34.27
N CYS A 256 -40.10 5.93 -35.48
CA CYS A 256 -40.49 6.55 -36.73
C CYS A 256 -41.90 7.17 -36.64
N LYS A 257 -42.01 8.43 -37.07
CA LYS A 257 -42.85 8.87 -38.20
C LYS A 257 -42.30 10.19 -38.73
#